data_AF-A0A835P727-F1
#
_entry.id   AF-A0A835P727-F1
#
_cell.length_a   1.000
_cell.length_b   1.000
_cell.length_c   1.000
_cell.angle_alpha   90.00
_cell.angle_beta   90.00
_cell.angle_gamma   90.00
#
_symmetry.space_group_name_H-M   'P 1'
#
loop_
_entity.id
_entity.type
_entity.pdbx_description
1 polymer ?
#
loop_
_entity_poly.entity_id
_entity_poly.type
_entity_poly.pdbx_seq_one_letter_code
_entity_poly.pdbx_strand_id
1 'polypeptide(L)'
;MALLFMLTWAAAALWGFCSAADPFASFDWNVAYMKAAPLGVEQQVISINGKFPGPIVNVTTNWNVAVNVLNSLDEPLLITW
;
A
#
# COMPACT_ATOMS: atom_id res chain seq x y z
N MET A 1 -47.40 10.87 21.42
CA MET A 1 -46.87 11.49 20.19
C MET A 1 -45.38 11.82 20.32
N ALA A 2 -44.95 12.64 21.30
CA ALA A 2 -43.54 13.07 21.44
C ALA A 2 -42.56 11.92 21.77
N LEU A 3 -42.95 10.97 22.62
CA LEU A 3 -42.12 9.80 22.98
C LEU A 3 -41.81 8.91 21.77
N LEU A 4 -42.80 8.71 20.89
CA LEU A 4 -42.66 7.92 19.67
C LEU A 4 -41.68 8.60 18.70
N PHE A 5 -41.74 9.93 18.60
CA PHE A 5 -40.83 10.72 17.78
C PHE A 5 -39.38 10.61 18.30
N MET A 6 -39.17 10.74 19.61
CA MET A 6 -37.84 10.56 20.23
C MET A 6 -37.29 9.14 20.00
N LEU A 7 -38.13 8.11 20.11
CA LEU A 7 -37.73 6.73 19.84
C LEU A 7 -37.28 6.53 18.38
N THR A 8 -37.97 7.16 17.42
CA THR A 8 -37.61 7.05 16.00
C THR A 8 -36.30 7.74 15.64
N TRP A 9 -36.00 8.89 16.25
CA TRP A 9 -34.71 9.58 16.05
C TRP A 9 -33.55 8.83 16.71
N ALA A 10 -33.77 8.27 17.90
CA ALA A 10 -32.80 7.40 18.55
C ALA A 10 -32.53 6.13 17.71
N ALA A 11 -33.57 5.54 17.12
CA ALA A 11 -33.44 4.41 16.22
C ALA A 11 -32.68 4.75 14.93
N ALA A 12 -32.92 5.92 14.32
CA ALA A 12 -32.19 6.36 13.12
C ALA A 12 -30.70 6.63 13.40
N ALA A 13 -30.37 7.14 14.59
CA ALA A 13 -28.98 7.34 15.01
C ALA A 13 -28.21 6.01 15.27
N LEU A 14 -28.93 4.88 15.37
CA LEU A 14 -28.34 3.55 15.47
C LEU A 14 -28.02 2.92 14.10
N TRP A 15 -28.40 3.56 12.98
CA TRP A 15 -28.01 3.11 11.65
C TRP A 15 -26.55 3.51 11.44
N GLY A 16 -25.65 2.54 11.57
CA GLY A 16 -24.22 2.76 11.47
C GLY A 16 -23.82 3.38 10.13
N PHE A 17 -22.71 4.12 10.13
CA PHE A 17 -22.10 4.61 8.90
C PHE A 17 -21.71 3.42 8.00
N CYS A 18 -22.15 3.44 6.74
CA CYS A 18 -21.65 2.52 5.72
C CYS A 18 -20.45 3.15 4.99
N SER A 19 -19.42 2.35 4.73
CA SER A 19 -18.30 2.72 3.85
C SER A 19 -18.41 1.89 2.58
N ALA A 20 -18.31 2.55 1.44
CA ALA A 20 -18.32 1.92 0.11
C ALA A 20 -16.91 1.83 -0.52
N ALA A 21 -15.86 2.19 0.23
CA ALA A 21 -14.50 2.18 -0.28
C ALA A 21 -13.89 0.77 -0.21
N ASP A 22 -13.19 0.38 -1.27
CA ASP A 22 -12.35 -0.81 -1.26
C ASP A 22 -11.12 -0.61 -0.34
N PRO A 23 -10.60 -1.69 0.28
CA PRO A 23 -9.43 -1.59 1.15
C PRO A 23 -8.19 -1.07 0.41
N PHE A 24 -7.32 -0.37 1.14
CA PHE A 24 -6.04 0.11 0.64
C PHE A 24 -4.88 -0.73 1.18
N ALA A 25 -3.92 -1.04 0.32
CA ALA A 25 -2.60 -1.54 0.69
C ALA A 25 -1.55 -0.47 0.36
N SER A 26 -0.86 0.02 1.39
CA SER A 26 0.16 1.06 1.25
C SER A 26 1.56 0.48 1.42
N PHE A 27 2.48 0.89 0.55
CA PHE A 27 3.89 0.47 0.58
C PHE A 27 4.81 1.67 0.42
N ASP A 28 5.86 1.73 1.24
CA ASP A 28 6.95 2.69 1.11
C ASP A 28 8.17 1.98 0.52
N TRP A 29 8.64 2.44 -0.63
CA TRP A 29 9.79 1.89 -1.33
C TRP A 29 10.91 2.92 -1.40
N ASN A 30 12.07 2.55 -0.87
CA ASN A 30 13.33 3.20 -1.21
C ASN A 30 14.05 2.37 -2.27
N VAL A 31 14.14 2.91 -3.48
CA VAL A 31 14.82 2.29 -4.60
C VAL A 31 16.26 2.78 -4.64
N ALA A 32 17.22 1.88 -4.44
CA ALA A 32 18.63 2.22 -4.32
C ALA A 32 19.53 1.11 -4.87
N TYR A 33 20.77 1.48 -5.23
CA TYR A 33 21.79 0.49 -5.53
C TYR A 33 22.22 -0.26 -4.27
N MET A 34 22.44 -1.56 -4.42
CA MET A 34 23.12 -2.40 -3.44
C MET A 34 24.09 -3.34 -4.14
N LYS A 35 25.01 -3.92 -3.38
CA LYS A 35 25.87 -5.01 -3.86
C LYS A 35 25.30 -6.35 -3.42
N ALA A 36 25.21 -7.30 -4.35
CA ALA A 36 24.76 -8.67 -4.08
C ALA A 36 25.52 -9.68 -4.96
N ALA A 37 25.60 -10.94 -4.54
CA ALA A 37 26.29 -12.00 -5.29
C ALA A 37 25.36 -13.18 -5.63
N PRO A 38 24.28 -12.97 -6.42
CA PRO A 38 23.29 -14.01 -6.71
C PRO A 38 23.86 -15.21 -7.47
N LEU A 39 24.97 -15.01 -8.21
CA LEU A 39 25.66 -16.05 -8.98
C LEU A 39 27.08 -16.34 -8.44
N GLY A 40 27.35 -15.99 -7.18
CA GLY A 40 28.66 -16.20 -6.54
C GLY A 40 29.72 -15.13 -6.84
N VAL A 41 29.40 -14.14 -7.68
CA VAL A 41 30.24 -12.96 -7.94
C VAL A 41 29.47 -11.70 -7.56
N GLU A 42 30.11 -10.79 -6.83
CA GLU A 42 29.52 -9.52 -6.41
C GLU A 42 29.21 -8.62 -7.61
N GLN A 43 27.97 -8.11 -7.65
CA GLN A 43 27.45 -7.22 -8.69
C GLN A 43 26.63 -6.11 -8.06
N GLN A 44 26.59 -4.95 -8.72
CA GLN A 44 25.67 -3.87 -8.37
C GLN A 44 24.27 -4.21 -8.91
N VAL A 45 23.26 -4.14 -8.05
CA VAL A 45 21.86 -4.41 -8.39
C VAL A 45 20.96 -3.30 -7.85
N ILE A 46 19.80 -3.12 -8.48
CA ILE A 46 18.75 -2.23 -7.97
C ILE A 46 17.95 -2.99 -6.93
N SER A 47 17.76 -2.39 -5.76
CA SER A 47 17.05 -2.97 -4.63
C SER A 47 15.88 -2.11 -4.20
N ILE A 48 14.89 -2.74 -3.58
CA ILE A 48 13.78 -2.05 -2.92
C ILE A 48 13.91 -2.33 -1.43
N ASN A 49 14.07 -1.28 -0.63
CA ASN A 49 14.27 -1.37 0.82
C ASN A 49 15.44 -2.30 1.20
N GLY A 50 16.54 -2.25 0.42
CA GLY A 50 17.74 -3.07 0.63
C GLY A 50 17.55 -4.56 0.38
N LYS A 51 16.48 -4.96 -0.32
CA LYS A 51 16.22 -6.37 -0.68
C LYS A 51 16.38 -6.60 -2.17
N PHE A 52 17.04 -7.70 -2.49
CA PHE A 52 17.17 -8.24 -3.83
C PHE A 52 17.02 -9.78 -3.80
N PRO A 53 16.01 -10.37 -4.48
CA PRO A 53 14.91 -9.71 -5.19
C PRO A 53 14.10 -8.76 -4.29
N GLY A 54 13.41 -7.80 -4.90
CA GLY A 54 12.54 -6.87 -4.19
C GLY A 54 11.41 -7.58 -3.41
N PRO A 55 10.74 -6.88 -2.48
CA PRO A 55 9.66 -7.46 -1.69
C PRO A 55 8.45 -7.83 -2.56
N ILE A 56 7.77 -8.91 -2.19
CA ILE A 56 6.53 -9.34 -2.84
C ILE A 56 5.40 -8.41 -2.42
N VAL A 57 4.67 -7.86 -3.41
CA VAL A 57 3.43 -7.12 -3.20
C VAL A 57 2.28 -8.11 -3.06
N ASN A 58 2.00 -8.54 -1.84
CA ASN A 58 0.92 -9.49 -1.56
C ASN A 58 -0.39 -8.72 -1.29
N VAL A 59 -1.22 -8.58 -2.32
CA VAL A 59 -2.47 -7.81 -2.26
C VAL A 59 -3.61 -8.62 -2.90
N THR A 60 -4.82 -8.44 -2.39
CA THR A 60 -6.02 -9.11 -2.90
C THR A 60 -6.62 -8.34 -4.07
N THR A 61 -7.20 -9.04 -5.04
CA THR A 61 -7.95 -8.43 -6.15
C THR A 61 -8.98 -7.43 -5.62
N ASN A 62 -9.17 -6.33 -6.37
CA ASN A 62 -10.08 -5.21 -6.05
C ASN A 62 -9.60 -4.27 -4.93
N TRP A 63 -8.40 -4.45 -4.38
CA TRP A 63 -7.82 -3.47 -3.45
C TRP A 63 -7.13 -2.34 -4.21
N ASN A 64 -7.15 -1.16 -3.60
CA ASN A 64 -6.36 -0.03 -4.07
C ASN A 64 -4.93 -0.15 -3.54
N VAL A 65 -3.93 -0.10 -4.43
CA VAL A 65 -2.52 -0.16 -4.04
C VAL A 65 -1.91 1.24 -4.14
N ALA A 66 -1.42 1.76 -3.02
CA ALA A 66 -0.72 3.03 -2.95
C ALA A 66 0.77 2.75 -2.68
N VAL A 67 1.64 3.06 -3.64
CA VAL A 67 3.08 2.92 -3.46
C VAL A 67 3.72 4.30 -3.45
N ASN A 68 4.36 4.63 -2.33
CA ASN A 68 5.19 5.81 -2.19
C ASN A 68 6.64 5.44 -2.53
N VAL A 69 7.19 6.03 -3.59
CA VAL A 69 8.50 5.66 -4.12
C VAL A 69 9.49 6.80 -3.92
N LEU A 70 10.55 6.51 -3.17
CA LEU A 70 11.76 7.32 -3.13
C LEU A 70 12.77 6.72 -4.11
N ASN A 71 13.10 7.47 -5.16
CA ASN A 71 14.19 7.14 -6.07
C ASN A 71 15.52 7.67 -5.50
N SER A 72 16.36 6.79 -4.95
CA SER A 72 17.71 7.09 -4.46
C SER A 72 18.81 6.69 -5.45
N LEU A 73 18.45 6.42 -6.70
CA LEU A 73 19.40 6.22 -7.79
C LEU A 73 19.92 7.58 -8.29
N ASP A 74 21.06 7.57 -8.98
CA ASP A 74 21.60 8.72 -9.70
C ASP A 74 21.04 8.87 -11.12
N GLU A 75 19.99 8.10 -11.44
CA GLU A 75 19.34 8.05 -12.74
C GLU A 75 17.79 8.02 -12.65
N PRO A 76 17.07 8.36 -13.74
CA PRO A 76 15.61 8.29 -13.78
C PRO A 76 15.09 6.86 -13.63
N LEU A 77 13.99 6.70 -12.89
CA LEU A 77 13.35 5.42 -12.59
C LEU A 77 11.92 5.37 -13.15
N LEU A 78 11.53 4.23 -13.71
CA LEU A 78 10.16 3.89 -14.09
C LEU A 78 9.73 2.62 -13.34
N ILE A 79 8.53 2.64 -12.75
CA ILE A 79 7.88 1.47 -12.15
C ILE A 79 6.73 1.02 -13.06
N THR A 80 6.66 -0.28 -13.33
CA THR A 80 5.56 -0.91 -14.07
C THR A 80 5.02 -2.11 -13.29
N TRP A 81 3.76 -2.43 -13.52
CA TRP A 81 3.05 -3.57 -12.96
C TRP A 81 2.95 -4.70 -13.98
#